data_AF-A0A4Q7KIT1-F1
#
_entry.id   AF-A0A4Q7KIT1-F1
#
_cell.length_a   1.000
_cell.length_b   1.000
_cell.length_c   1.000
_cell.angle_alpha   90.00
_cell.angle_beta   90.00
_cell.angle_gamma   90.00
#
_symmetry.space_group_name_H-M   'P 1'
#
loop_
_entity.id
_entity.type
_entity.pdbx_description
1 polymer ?
#
loop_
_entity_poly.entity_id
_entity_poly.type
_entity_poly.pdbx_seq_one_letter_code
_entity_poly.pdbx_strand_id
1 'polypeptide(L)' 'MSTEDRSLHGVHMFGTGATELVHIGQAVMGCGGTVDYLVDTVFNYPTLAESYKVAALDATNKIRAIAMISE' A
#
# COMPACT_ATOMS: atom_id res chain seq x y z
N MET A 1 -7.82 -0.58 -2.49
CA MET A 1 -7.55 -2.04 -2.49
C MET A 1 -8.85 -2.77 -2.30
N SER A 2 -8.94 -4.02 -2.75
CA SER A 2 -10.10 -4.87 -2.48
C SER A 2 -10.02 -5.47 -1.06
N THR A 3 -11.17 -5.68 -0.43
CA THR A 3 -11.26 -6.28 0.91
C THR A 3 -11.27 -7.80 0.90
N GLU A 4 -11.47 -8.42 -0.27
CA GLU A 4 -11.58 -9.88 -0.42
C GLU A 4 -10.20 -10.50 -0.71
N ASP A 5 -9.55 -10.04 -1.77
CA ASP A 5 -8.27 -10.56 -2.29
C ASP A 5 -7.09 -9.60 -2.04
N ARG A 6 -7.34 -8.44 -1.42
CA ARG A 6 -6.33 -7.44 -1.05
C ARG A 6 -5.54 -6.85 -2.21
N SER A 7 -6.04 -6.98 -3.44
CA SER A 7 -5.38 -6.46 -4.64
C SER A 7 -5.35 -4.92 -4.66
N LEU A 8 -4.23 -4.38 -5.13
CA LEU A 8 -4.01 -2.93 -5.22
C LEU A 8 -4.63 -2.39 -6.51
N HIS A 9 -5.59 -1.46 -6.38
CA HIS A 9 -6.38 -0.93 -7.49
C HIS A 9 -6.10 0.55 -7.81
N GLY A 10 -5.46 1.25 -6.88
CA GLY A 10 -5.18 2.68 -7.00
C GLY A 10 -4.16 3.10 -5.96
N VAL A 11 -3.35 4.09 -6.34
CA VAL A 11 -2.42 4.78 -5.43
C VAL A 11 -2.55 6.27 -5.62
N HIS A 12 -2.51 7.00 -4.50
CA HIS A 12 -2.56 8.45 -4.49
C HIS A 12 -1.42 8.94 -3.62
N MET A 13 -0.73 9.97 -4.08
CA MET A 13 0.39 10.52 -3.35
C MET A 13 0.39 12.04 -3.43
N PHE A 14 0.61 12.67 -2.29
CA PHE A 14 0.64 14.12 -2.13
C PHE A 14 1.88 14.49 -1.33
N GLY A 15 2.52 15.60 -1.70
CA GLY A 15 3.72 16.11 -1.04
C GLY A 15 4.99 15.99 -1.90
N THR A 16 6.12 16.24 -1.27
CA THR A 16 7.44 16.25 -1.91
C THR A 16 7.76 14.88 -2.52
N GLY A 17 8.25 14.86 -3.76
CA GLY A 17 8.65 13.62 -4.42
C GLY A 17 7.48 12.71 -4.83
N ALA A 18 6.23 13.20 -4.82
CA ALA A 18 5.07 12.37 -5.15
C ALA A 18 5.16 11.77 -6.57
N THR A 19 5.65 12.53 -7.55
CA THR A 19 5.87 12.06 -8.93
C THR A 19 6.92 10.96 -9.03
N GLU A 20 7.91 10.97 -8.14
CA GLU A 20 9.02 10.03 -8.04
C GLU A 20 8.65 8.80 -7.21
N LEU A 21 7.47 8.76 -6.61
CA LEU A 21 7.08 7.68 -5.72
C LEU A 21 5.77 7.02 -6.17
N VAL A 22 4.88 7.75 -6.86
CA VAL A 22 3.64 7.20 -7.43
C VAL A 22 3.91 5.99 -8.33
N HIS A 23 5.05 6.00 -9.05
CA HIS A 23 5.42 4.93 -9.96
C HIS A 23 5.66 3.58 -9.26
N ILE A 24 6.08 3.58 -7.98
CA ILE A 24 6.25 2.35 -7.18
C ILE A 24 4.91 1.64 -7.06
N GLY A 25 3.88 2.39 -6.65
CA GLY A 25 2.52 1.89 -6.56
C GLY A 25 1.96 1.46 -7.92
N GLN A 26 2.23 2.23 -8.99
CA GLN A 26 1.84 1.86 -10.35
C GLN A 26 2.49 0.57 -10.82
N ALA A 27 3.77 0.35 -10.50
CA ALA A 27 4.47 -0.89 -10.83
C ALA A 27 3.86 -2.09 -10.10
N VAL A 28 3.57 -1.95 -8.79
CA VAL A 28 2.91 -3.01 -8.01
C VAL A 28 1.54 -3.33 -8.58
N MET A 29 0.74 -2.32 -8.92
CA MET A 29 -0.57 -2.53 -9.58
C MET A 29 -0.43 -3.21 -10.95
N GLY A 30 0.53 -2.76 -11.77
CA GLY A 30 0.79 -3.33 -13.10
C GLY A 30 1.21 -4.80 -13.04
N CYS A 31 1.84 -5.22 -11.94
CA CYS A 31 2.20 -6.60 -11.67
C CYS A 31 1.08 -7.42 -10.97
N GLY A 32 -0.11 -6.85 -10.77
CA GLY A 32 -1.21 -7.50 -10.03
C GLY A 32 -0.91 -7.70 -8.55
N GLY A 33 -0.04 -6.87 -7.97
CA GLY A 33 0.37 -6.96 -6.57
C GLY A 33 -0.71 -6.54 -5.58
N THR A 34 -0.52 -6.97 -4.33
CA THR A 34 -1.45 -6.74 -3.22
C THR A 34 -0.92 -5.70 -2.24
N VAL A 35 -1.76 -5.29 -1.29
CA VAL A 35 -1.31 -4.45 -0.17
C VAL A 35 -0.25 -5.16 0.69
N ASP A 36 -0.32 -6.49 0.81
CA ASP A 36 0.62 -7.29 1.59
C ASP A 36 2.04 -7.24 1.00
N TYR A 37 2.15 -7.20 -0.34
CA TYR A 37 3.43 -6.98 -1.01
C TYR A 37 4.11 -5.70 -0.50
N LEU A 38 3.36 -4.60 -0.33
CA LEU A 38 3.91 -3.34 0.18
C LEU A 38 4.29 -3.41 1.67
N VAL A 39 3.58 -4.22 2.48
CA VAL A 39 3.94 -4.46 3.88
C VAL A 39 5.28 -5.19 3.97
N ASP A 40 5.46 -6.22 3.16
CA ASP A 40 6.62 -7.12 3.21
C ASP A 40 7.85 -6.56 2.50
N THR A 41 7.64 -5.68 1.51
CA THR A 41 8.73 -5.06 0.74
C THR A 41 9.73 -4.34 1.64
N VAL A 42 11.03 -4.62 1.46
CA VAL A 42 12.10 -3.85 2.09
C VAL A 42 12.37 -2.62 1.22
N PHE A 43 11.93 -1.45 1.68
CA PHE A 43 12.23 -0.18 1.02
C PHE A 43 13.61 0.34 1.43
N ASN A 44 14.21 1.13 0.55
CA ASN A 44 15.46 1.83 0.86
C ASN A 44 15.25 2.82 2.01
N TYR A 45 16.23 2.88 2.93
CA TYR A 45 16.18 3.75 4.11
C TYR A 45 17.43 4.65 4.19
N PRO A 46 17.30 5.96 4.49
CA PRO A 46 16.05 6.72 4.68
C PRO A 46 15.50 7.27 3.35
N THR A 47 14.23 6.98 3.02
CA THR A 47 13.54 7.57 1.85
C THR A 47 12.04 7.75 2.10
N LEU A 48 11.39 8.60 1.31
CA LEU A 48 9.94 8.75 1.33
C LEU A 48 9.19 7.52 0.78
N ALA A 49 9.87 6.58 0.12
CA ALA A 49 9.25 5.34 -0.37
C ALA A 49 8.73 4.45 0.77
N GLU A 50 9.29 4.58 1.98
CA GLU A 50 8.79 3.91 3.18
C GLU A 50 7.33 4.27 3.51
N SER A 51 6.82 5.43 3.03
CA SER A 51 5.41 5.80 3.18
C SER A 51 4.44 4.75 2.64
N TYR A 52 4.84 3.97 1.62
CA TYR A 52 4.04 2.83 1.15
C TYR A 52 3.87 1.74 2.19
N LYS A 53 4.93 1.41 2.94
CA LYS A 53 4.86 0.43 4.02
C LYS A 53 3.94 0.91 5.14
N VAL A 54 4.08 2.17 5.53
CA VAL A 54 3.22 2.77 6.56
C VAL A 54 1.75 2.77 6.13
N ALA A 55 1.47 3.19 4.88
CA ALA A 55 0.11 3.18 4.33
C ALA A 55 -0.47 1.76 4.22
N ALA A 56 0.34 0.78 3.82
CA ALA A 56 -0.09 -0.61 3.68
C ALA A 56 -0.41 -1.27 5.04
N LEU A 57 0.39 -0.96 6.07
CA LEU A 57 0.13 -1.38 7.44
C LEU A 57 -1.16 -0.77 8.00
N ASP A 58 -1.37 0.53 7.80
CA ASP A 58 -2.61 1.22 8.21
C ASP A 58 -3.85 0.62 7.52
N ALA A 59 -3.77 0.41 6.20
CA ALA A 59 -4.80 -0.22 5.40
C ALA A 59 -5.13 -1.64 5.91
N THR A 60 -4.10 -2.43 6.23
CA THR A 60 -4.24 -3.79 6.76
C THR A 60 -4.94 -3.81 8.13
N ASN A 61 -4.56 -2.88 9.02
CA ASN A 61 -5.19 -2.75 10.33
C ASN A 61 -6.68 -2.38 10.21
N LYS A 62 -7.04 -1.50 9.27
CA LYS A 62 -8.44 -1.14 9.00
C LYS A 62 -9.28 -2.30 8.49
N ILE A 63 -8.76 -3.13 7.57
CA ILE A 63 -9.48 -4.35 7.14
C ILE A 63 -9.74 -5.26 8.33
N ARG A 64 -8.73 -5.50 9.18
CA ARG A 64 -8.88 -6.36 10.36
C ARG A 64 -9.94 -5.81 11.32
N ALA A 65 -9.94 -4.50 11.56
CA ALA A 65 -10.96 -3.84 12.37
C ALA A 65 -12.37 -4.03 11.81
N ILE A 66 -12.55 -3.90 10.50
CA ILE A 66 -13.85 -4.10 9.83
C ILE A 66 -14.29 -5.57 9.93
N ALA A 67 -13.39 -6.52 9.71
CA ALA A 67 -13.70 -7.95 9.80
C ALA A 67 -14.23 -8.32 11.19
N MET A 68 -13.61 -7.81 12.26
CA MET A 68 -14.05 -8.04 13.64
C MET A 68 -15.43 -7.45 13.98
N ILE A 69 -15.93 -6.50 13.19
CA ILE A 69 -17.23 -5.84 13.42
C ILE A 69 -18.35 -6.52 12.58
N SER A 70 -17.99 -7.17 11.48
CA SER A 70 -18.93 -7.88 10.60
C SER A 70 -19.23 -9.31 11.06
N GLU A 71 -18.55 -9.81 12.10
CA GLU A 71 -18.87 -11.04 12.84
C GLU A 71 -19.75 -10.74 14.06
#